data_AF-A0A2U2D0U1-F1
#
_entry.id   AF-A0A2U2D0U1-F1
#
_cell.length_a   1.000
_cell.length_b   1.000
_cell.length_c   1.000
_cell.angle_alpha   90.00
_cell.angle_beta   90.00
_cell.angle_gamma   90.00
#
_symmetry.space_group_name_H-M   'P 1'
#
loop_
_entity.id
_entity.type
_entity.pdbx_description
1 polymer ?
#
loop_
_entity_poly.entity_id
_entity_poly.type
_entity_poly.pdbx_seq_one_letter_code
_entity_poly.pdbx_strand_id
1 'polypeptide(L)'
;MSVPLRTVQLNEANAFLKKYPEVLYVDLLIADMNGVVRGKRIERTSLHKVYEKGINLPASLFALDINGSTVESTGLGLDIGDSDRICYPIPDTLSIEPWQKRPTAQLLMTMHELEGQPFFADPREVLANVVRKFDEMGLTICAAFELEFYLIDQDNVNGRPQSPRSPVSGKRPVSTQVYLIDDLDEYVDCLQDILEGAKEQGIPADAIVKESAPAQFEVNLHHVNDPIKACDYAVLLKRLVKNIAYDHEMDTTFMAKPYPGQAGNGLHVHISILDKEGNNIFASEDPEQNAALRHAIGGVLETLPAQMAFLCPNVNS
;
A
#
# COMPACT_ATOMS: atom_id res chain seq x y z
N MET A 1 1.92 -24.40 21.06
CA MET A 1 0.61 -24.36 21.75
C MET A 1 -0.01 -23.02 21.42
N SER A 2 -0.89 -22.98 20.42
CA SER A 2 -1.45 -21.76 19.85
C SER A 2 -2.53 -21.20 20.77
N VAL A 3 -2.27 -20.03 21.36
CA VAL A 3 -3.33 -19.20 21.94
C VAL A 3 -4.33 -18.91 20.82
N PRO A 4 -5.65 -19.04 21.04
CA PRO A 4 -6.64 -18.67 20.03
C PRO A 4 -6.42 -17.22 19.61
N LEU A 5 -6.41 -16.94 18.30
CA LEU A 5 -6.21 -15.61 17.70
C LEU A 5 -7.04 -14.48 18.37
N ARG A 6 -8.18 -14.83 18.99
CA ARG A 6 -9.07 -13.88 19.69
C ARG A 6 -8.51 -13.25 20.97
N THR A 7 -7.60 -13.90 21.70
CA THR A 7 -7.09 -13.35 22.99
C THR A 7 -5.88 -12.45 22.81
N VAL A 8 -5.08 -12.67 21.76
CA VAL A 8 -3.89 -11.86 21.45
C VAL A 8 -4.28 -10.47 20.90
N GLN A 9 -5.41 -10.41 20.22
CA GLN A 9 -5.96 -9.22 19.55
C GLN A 9 -6.45 -8.10 20.48
N LEU A 10 -7.07 -8.43 21.62
CA LEU A 10 -7.55 -7.42 22.57
C LEU A 10 -6.40 -6.63 23.24
N ASN A 11 -5.21 -7.21 23.33
CA ASN A 11 -4.07 -6.55 23.94
C ASN A 11 -3.54 -5.38 23.10
N GLU A 12 -3.57 -5.49 21.77
CA GLU A 12 -3.16 -4.42 20.84
C GLU A 12 -4.04 -3.17 21.03
N ALA A 13 -5.36 -3.33 20.96
CA ALA A 13 -6.31 -2.22 21.16
C ALA A 13 -6.11 -1.53 22.52
N ASN A 14 -5.98 -2.32 23.60
CA ASN A 14 -5.76 -1.77 24.94
C ASN A 14 -4.43 -1.00 25.04
N ALA A 15 -3.34 -1.58 24.52
CA ALA A 15 -2.03 -0.95 24.54
C ALA A 15 -2.03 0.36 23.73
N PHE A 16 -2.65 0.33 22.55
CA PHE A 16 -2.76 1.50 21.68
C PHE A 16 -3.58 2.62 22.33
N LEU A 17 -4.79 2.32 22.83
CA LEU A 17 -5.64 3.33 23.47
C LEU A 17 -5.03 3.88 24.76
N LYS A 18 -4.17 3.11 25.45
CA LYS A 18 -3.40 3.61 26.59
C LYS A 18 -2.27 4.53 26.15
N LYS A 19 -1.58 4.21 25.05
CA LYS A 19 -0.51 5.02 24.47
C LYS A 19 -1.03 6.34 23.88
N TYR A 20 -2.21 6.30 23.27
CA TYR A 20 -2.88 7.43 22.60
C TYR A 20 -4.25 7.73 23.25
N PRO A 21 -4.26 8.29 24.48
CA PRO A 21 -5.48 8.61 25.22
C PRO A 21 -6.38 9.65 24.53
N GLU A 22 -5.88 10.38 23.55
CA GLU A 22 -6.59 11.44 22.82
C GLU A 22 -7.36 10.96 21.59
N VAL A 23 -7.07 9.76 21.06
CA VAL A 23 -7.72 9.22 19.86
C VAL A 23 -9.24 9.15 20.01
N LEU A 24 -9.96 9.78 19.07
CA LEU A 24 -11.42 9.87 19.07
C LEU A 24 -12.04 8.87 18.09
N TYR A 25 -11.37 8.64 16.97
CA TYR A 25 -11.88 7.82 15.87
C TYR A 25 -10.85 6.79 15.40
N VAL A 26 -11.33 5.71 14.79
CA VAL A 26 -10.51 4.73 14.09
C VAL A 26 -11.11 4.51 12.70
N ASP A 27 -10.31 4.70 11.66
CA ASP A 27 -10.65 4.33 10.29
C ASP A 27 -10.30 2.86 10.05
N LEU A 28 -11.32 2.05 9.81
CA LEU A 28 -11.18 0.65 9.47
C LEU A 28 -11.01 0.54 7.97
N LEU A 29 -9.85 0.08 7.52
CA LEU A 29 -9.37 0.17 6.14
C LEU A 29 -9.32 -1.22 5.48
N ILE A 30 -9.81 -1.34 4.24
CA ILE A 30 -9.68 -2.53 3.41
C ILE A 30 -9.27 -2.10 1.99
N ALA A 31 -8.27 -2.75 1.40
CA ALA A 31 -7.85 -2.47 0.03
C ALA A 31 -8.70 -3.28 -0.95
N ASP A 32 -9.31 -2.61 -1.94
CA ASP A 32 -10.01 -3.30 -3.03
C ASP A 32 -9.05 -3.86 -4.09
N MET A 33 -9.59 -4.48 -5.14
CA MET A 33 -8.80 -5.05 -6.25
C MET A 33 -7.96 -4.02 -7.03
N ASN A 34 -8.28 -2.73 -6.93
CA ASN A 34 -7.54 -1.65 -7.57
C ASN A 34 -6.50 -1.02 -6.63
N GLY A 35 -6.34 -1.56 -5.41
CA GLY A 35 -5.50 -0.97 -4.36
C GLY A 35 -6.05 0.35 -3.81
N VAL A 36 -7.34 0.62 -3.98
CA VAL A 36 -8.02 1.76 -3.34
C VAL A 36 -8.45 1.33 -1.95
N VAL A 37 -8.01 2.08 -0.94
CA VAL A 37 -8.42 1.83 0.43
C VAL A 37 -9.83 2.37 0.67
N ARG A 38 -10.72 1.47 1.07
CA ARG A 38 -12.13 1.71 1.42
C ARG A 38 -12.36 1.34 2.87
N GLY A 39 -13.49 1.72 3.45
CA GLY A 39 -13.64 1.48 4.87
C GLY A 39 -14.78 2.18 5.59
N LYS A 40 -14.69 2.13 6.92
CA LYS A 40 -15.64 2.76 7.84
C LYS A 40 -14.91 3.41 9.00
N ARG A 41 -15.29 4.65 9.30
CA ARG A 41 -14.88 5.33 10.53
C ARG A 41 -15.74 4.90 11.70
N ILE A 42 -15.11 4.54 12.82
CA ILE A 42 -15.77 4.21 14.08
C ILE A 42 -15.33 5.15 15.19
N GLU A 43 -16.15 5.29 16.22
CA GLU A 43 -15.70 5.90 17.48
C GLU A 43 -14.75 4.96 18.22
N ARG A 44 -13.79 5.54 18.95
CA ARG A 44 -12.85 4.84 19.83
C ARG A 44 -13.50 3.75 20.70
N THR A 45 -14.67 4.05 21.25
CA THR A 45 -15.43 3.15 22.14
C THR A 45 -15.82 1.84 21.49
N SER A 46 -15.88 1.79 20.15
CA SER A 46 -16.22 0.61 19.38
C SER A 46 -15.01 -0.27 19.05
N LEU A 47 -13.77 0.19 19.29
CA LEU A 47 -12.56 -0.52 18.87
C LEU A 47 -12.48 -1.95 19.44
N HIS A 48 -12.72 -2.12 20.75
CA HIS A 48 -12.73 -3.45 21.38
C HIS A 48 -13.76 -4.39 20.73
N LYS A 49 -14.97 -3.89 20.45
CA LYS A 49 -16.01 -4.68 19.80
C LYS A 49 -15.59 -5.13 18.39
N VAL A 50 -14.85 -4.30 17.66
CA VAL A 50 -14.32 -4.66 16.34
C VAL A 50 -13.28 -5.77 16.44
N TYR A 51 -12.38 -5.74 17.42
CA TYR A 51 -11.45 -6.85 17.67
C TYR A 51 -12.17 -8.14 18.12
N GLU A 52 -13.28 -8.03 18.86
CA GLU A 52 -14.03 -9.20 19.32
C GLU A 52 -14.91 -9.85 18.23
N LYS A 53 -15.57 -9.02 17.41
CA LYS A 53 -16.68 -9.45 16.55
C LYS A 53 -16.48 -9.13 15.07
N GLY A 54 -15.48 -8.31 14.73
CA GLY A 54 -15.34 -7.74 13.39
C GLY A 54 -16.37 -6.64 13.12
N ILE A 55 -16.41 -6.22 11.86
CA ILE A 55 -17.37 -5.26 11.30
C ILE A 55 -17.91 -5.82 9.98
N ASN A 56 -19.14 -5.46 9.62
CA ASN A 56 -19.68 -5.85 8.32
C ASN A 56 -19.31 -4.85 7.24
N LEU A 57 -18.91 -5.36 6.08
CA LEU A 57 -18.76 -4.62 4.83
C LEU A 57 -19.31 -5.45 3.66
N PRO A 58 -19.85 -4.81 2.60
CA PRO A 58 -20.38 -5.51 1.44
C PRO A 58 -19.26 -6.19 0.63
N ALA A 59 -19.54 -7.40 0.13
CA ALA A 59 -18.60 -8.13 -0.74
C ALA A 59 -18.32 -7.39 -2.05
N SER A 60 -19.26 -6.55 -2.51
CA SER A 60 -19.11 -5.73 -3.72
C SER A 60 -17.94 -4.75 -3.65
N LEU A 61 -17.32 -4.50 -2.49
CA LEU A 61 -16.09 -3.71 -2.40
C LEU A 61 -14.98 -4.25 -3.31
N PHE A 62 -14.92 -5.57 -3.50
CA PHE A 62 -13.97 -6.22 -4.40
C PHE A 62 -14.47 -6.31 -5.85
N ALA A 63 -15.65 -5.77 -6.15
CA ALA A 63 -16.21 -5.71 -7.50
C ALA A 63 -16.11 -4.31 -8.12
N LEU A 64 -15.49 -3.34 -7.44
CA LEU A 64 -15.50 -1.96 -7.88
C LEU A 64 -14.46 -1.70 -8.97
N ASP A 65 -14.81 -0.86 -9.94
CA ASP A 65 -13.85 -0.24 -10.85
C ASP A 65 -13.10 0.92 -10.15
N ILE A 66 -12.13 1.52 -10.87
CA ILE A 66 -11.33 2.62 -10.34
C ILE A 66 -12.14 3.87 -9.98
N ASN A 67 -13.32 4.05 -10.60
CA ASN A 67 -14.23 5.15 -10.31
C ASN A 67 -15.19 4.83 -9.14
N GLY A 68 -15.16 3.60 -8.63
CA GLY A 68 -16.02 3.12 -7.55
C GLY A 68 -17.37 2.58 -8.01
N SER A 69 -17.56 2.28 -9.30
CA SER A 69 -18.77 1.62 -9.81
C SER A 69 -18.64 0.11 -9.75
N THR A 70 -19.70 -0.58 -9.38
CA THR A 70 -19.74 -2.05 -9.31
C THR A 70 -19.69 -2.67 -10.72
N VAL A 71 -18.76 -3.58 -10.93
CA VAL A 71 -18.59 -4.38 -12.14
C VAL A 71 -19.35 -5.69 -11.98
N GLU A 72 -20.61 -5.73 -12.43
CA GLU A 72 -21.51 -6.87 -12.24
C GLU A 72 -20.95 -8.20 -12.78
N SER A 73 -20.14 -8.15 -13.86
CA SER A 73 -19.54 -9.36 -14.45
C SER A 73 -18.54 -10.08 -13.54
N THR A 74 -18.15 -9.47 -12.42
CA THR A 74 -17.33 -10.13 -11.37
C THR A 74 -18.12 -11.20 -10.60
N GLY A 75 -19.46 -11.18 -10.67
CA GLY A 75 -20.32 -12.07 -9.89
C GLY A 75 -20.41 -11.70 -8.41
N LEU A 76 -19.84 -10.56 -8.01
CA LEU A 76 -19.87 -10.01 -6.64
C LEU A 76 -20.70 -8.72 -6.55
N GLY A 77 -21.45 -8.40 -7.60
CA GLY A 77 -22.16 -7.13 -7.73
C GLY A 77 -23.54 -7.09 -7.07
N LEU A 78 -24.30 -6.05 -7.38
CA LEU A 78 -25.60 -5.81 -6.76
C LEU A 78 -26.65 -6.86 -7.17
N ASP A 79 -26.46 -7.51 -8.33
CA ASP A 79 -27.41 -8.48 -8.86
C ASP A 79 -27.58 -9.72 -7.96
N ILE A 80 -26.60 -10.01 -7.10
CA ILE A 80 -26.67 -11.09 -6.09
C ILE A 80 -27.15 -10.60 -4.71
N GLY A 81 -27.57 -9.34 -4.60
CA GLY A 81 -28.11 -8.73 -3.38
C GLY A 81 -27.08 -8.08 -2.46
N ASP A 82 -25.81 -8.02 -2.86
CA ASP A 82 -24.71 -7.35 -2.15
C ASP A 82 -24.66 -7.64 -0.64
N SER A 83 -24.65 -8.93 -0.31
CA SER A 83 -24.67 -9.37 1.08
C SER A 83 -23.38 -8.99 1.81
N ASP A 84 -23.54 -8.44 3.01
CA ASP A 84 -22.44 -8.16 3.93
C ASP A 84 -21.63 -9.42 4.27
N ARG A 85 -20.34 -9.19 4.49
CA ARG A 85 -19.37 -10.14 5.02
C ARG A 85 -18.67 -9.55 6.24
N ILE A 86 -18.05 -10.41 7.05
CA ILE A 86 -17.39 -9.97 8.27
C ILE A 86 -15.93 -9.67 7.95
N CYS A 87 -15.50 -8.47 8.32
CA CYS A 87 -14.11 -8.05 8.25
C CYS A 87 -13.49 -8.02 9.64
N TYR A 88 -12.28 -8.57 9.76
CA TYR A 88 -11.53 -8.64 11.01
C TYR A 88 -10.27 -7.78 10.95
N PRO A 89 -9.84 -7.20 12.09
CA PRO A 89 -8.57 -6.50 12.19
C PRO A 89 -7.39 -7.37 11.78
N ILE A 90 -6.47 -6.79 11.00
CA ILE A 90 -5.16 -7.35 10.75
C ILE A 90 -4.25 -6.93 11.91
N PRO A 91 -3.68 -7.90 12.66
CA PRO A 91 -2.81 -7.58 13.79
C PRO A 91 -1.62 -6.71 13.41
N ASP A 92 -1.16 -5.90 14.35
CA ASP A 92 0.05 -5.05 14.23
C ASP A 92 -0.05 -3.96 13.13
N THR A 93 -1.28 -3.59 12.76
CA THR A 93 -1.55 -2.53 11.77
C THR A 93 -2.28 -1.31 12.34
N LEU A 94 -2.59 -1.32 13.65
CA LEU A 94 -3.22 -0.17 14.31
C LEU A 94 -2.20 0.97 14.47
N SER A 95 -2.40 2.08 13.78
CA SER A 95 -1.50 3.25 13.81
C SER A 95 -2.27 4.57 13.87
N ILE A 96 -1.61 5.67 14.23
CA ILE A 96 -2.21 7.01 14.14
C ILE A 96 -2.25 7.51 12.68
N GLU A 97 -3.18 8.42 12.37
CA GLU A 97 -3.20 9.19 11.13
C GLU A 97 -2.64 10.60 11.38
N PRO A 98 -1.35 10.86 11.13
CA PRO A 98 -0.69 12.12 11.55
C PRO A 98 -1.27 13.37 10.88
N TRP A 99 -1.85 13.24 9.69
CA TRP A 99 -2.48 14.32 8.92
C TRP A 99 -3.88 14.71 9.41
N GLN A 100 -4.48 13.98 10.36
CA GLN A 100 -5.86 14.28 10.78
C GLN A 100 -5.92 15.42 11.79
N LYS A 101 -6.69 16.47 11.45
CA LYS A 101 -7.02 17.59 12.36
C LYS A 101 -7.67 17.15 13.68
N ARG A 102 -8.36 16.01 13.67
CA ARG A 102 -8.94 15.38 14.86
C ARG A 102 -8.17 14.10 15.15
N PRO A 103 -7.79 13.82 16.41
CA PRO A 103 -7.06 12.60 16.76
C PRO A 103 -7.77 11.35 16.24
N THR A 104 -7.17 10.73 15.23
CA THR A 104 -7.74 9.59 14.49
C THR A 104 -6.65 8.56 14.28
N ALA A 105 -7.01 7.30 14.41
CA ALA A 105 -6.18 6.15 14.09
C ALA A 105 -6.70 5.43 12.85
N GLN A 106 -5.92 4.51 12.31
CA GLN A 106 -6.28 3.63 11.21
C GLN A 106 -5.95 2.18 11.56
N LEU A 107 -6.70 1.24 11.00
CA LEU A 107 -6.54 -0.19 11.22
C LEU A 107 -6.87 -0.94 9.93
N LEU A 108 -5.94 -1.75 9.42
CA LEU A 108 -6.21 -2.59 8.26
C LEU A 108 -7.12 -3.76 8.65
N MET A 109 -7.97 -4.15 7.71
CA MET A 109 -8.99 -5.18 7.86
C MET A 109 -8.88 -6.19 6.71
N THR A 110 -9.28 -7.42 6.96
CA THR A 110 -9.41 -8.48 5.94
C THR A 110 -10.79 -9.13 6.00
N MET A 111 -11.35 -9.50 4.85
CA MET A 111 -12.71 -10.02 4.74
C MET A 111 -12.75 -11.54 4.84
N HIS A 112 -13.81 -12.06 5.49
CA HIS A 112 -14.08 -13.49 5.62
C HIS A 112 -15.52 -13.81 5.20
N GLU A 113 -15.73 -15.01 4.68
CA GLU A 113 -17.04 -15.61 4.49
C GLU A 113 -17.79 -15.75 5.83
N LEU A 114 -19.12 -15.91 5.76
CA LEU A 114 -19.96 -16.06 6.96
C LEU A 114 -19.61 -17.30 7.78
N GLU A 115 -19.12 -18.34 7.11
CA GLU A 115 -18.61 -19.58 7.69
C GLU A 115 -17.19 -19.42 8.28
N GLY A 116 -16.60 -18.23 8.17
CA GLY A 116 -15.31 -17.85 8.76
C GLY A 116 -14.08 -18.20 7.92
N GLN A 117 -14.25 -18.66 6.67
CA GLN A 117 -13.12 -18.84 5.75
C GLN A 117 -12.69 -17.48 5.18
N PRO A 118 -11.41 -17.29 4.83
CA PRO A 118 -10.97 -16.07 4.15
C PRO A 118 -11.74 -15.83 2.85
N PHE A 119 -12.05 -14.56 2.55
CA PHE A 119 -12.80 -14.20 1.36
C PHE A 119 -11.93 -14.31 0.10
N PHE A 120 -12.40 -15.04 -0.90
CA PHE A 120 -11.55 -15.43 -2.04
C PHE A 120 -11.07 -14.25 -2.91
N ALA A 121 -11.82 -13.15 -2.93
CA ALA A 121 -11.49 -11.97 -3.73
C ALA A 121 -10.72 -10.89 -2.95
N ASP A 122 -10.43 -11.11 -1.66
CA ASP A 122 -9.54 -10.24 -0.89
C ASP A 122 -8.11 -10.40 -1.43
N PRO A 123 -7.50 -9.36 -2.06
CA PRO A 123 -6.17 -9.47 -2.67
C PRO A 123 -5.10 -9.87 -1.66
N ARG A 124 -5.28 -9.50 -0.40
CA ARG A 124 -4.36 -9.88 0.69
C ARG A 124 -4.40 -11.38 0.94
N GLU A 125 -5.59 -11.99 0.87
CA GLU A 125 -5.75 -13.44 1.00
C GLU A 125 -5.26 -14.18 -0.25
N VAL A 126 -5.44 -13.60 -1.45
CA VAL A 126 -4.85 -14.15 -2.69
C VAL A 126 -3.32 -14.26 -2.55
N LEU A 127 -2.67 -13.22 -2.02
CA LEU A 127 -1.23 -13.26 -1.73
C LEU A 127 -0.91 -14.27 -0.61
N ALA A 128 -1.68 -14.31 0.47
CA ALA A 128 -1.49 -15.26 1.56
C ALA A 128 -1.52 -16.73 1.09
N ASN A 129 -2.39 -17.05 0.13
CA ASN A 129 -2.41 -18.36 -0.52
C ASN A 129 -1.10 -18.70 -1.25
N VAL A 130 -0.46 -17.72 -1.88
CA VAL A 130 0.85 -17.92 -2.53
C VAL A 130 1.93 -18.10 -1.48
N VAL A 131 1.96 -17.26 -0.44
CA VAL A 131 2.94 -17.35 0.65
C VAL A 131 2.92 -18.72 1.32
N ARG A 132 1.73 -19.26 1.62
CA ARG A 132 1.60 -20.60 2.22
C ARG A 132 2.26 -21.71 1.38
N LYS A 133 2.25 -21.60 0.05
CA LYS A 133 2.93 -22.57 -0.83
C LYS A 133 4.45 -22.50 -0.70
N PHE A 134 5.00 -21.30 -0.54
CA PHE A 134 6.44 -21.14 -0.28
C PHE A 134 6.80 -21.64 1.13
N ASP A 135 5.96 -21.37 2.13
CA ASP A 135 6.14 -21.90 3.49
C ASP A 135 6.15 -23.43 3.53
N GLU A 136 5.27 -24.09 2.78
CA GLU A 136 5.23 -25.56 2.63
C GLU A 136 6.53 -26.11 2.00
N MET A 137 7.16 -25.35 1.12
CA MET A 137 8.48 -25.66 0.55
C MET A 137 9.63 -25.34 1.52
N GLY A 138 9.35 -24.69 2.64
CA GLY A 138 10.35 -24.18 3.58
C GLY A 138 11.14 -22.99 3.03
N LEU A 139 10.51 -22.19 2.17
CA LEU A 139 11.08 -21.00 1.56
C LEU A 139 10.37 -19.77 2.10
N THR A 140 11.12 -18.72 2.41
CA THR A 140 10.57 -17.42 2.83
C THR A 140 10.69 -16.41 1.70
N ILE A 141 9.61 -15.75 1.34
CA ILE A 141 9.65 -14.63 0.38
C ILE A 141 10.09 -13.36 1.13
N CYS A 142 11.06 -12.65 0.59
CA CYS A 142 11.46 -11.33 1.03
C CYS A 142 11.17 -10.31 -0.07
N ALA A 143 10.49 -9.22 0.27
CA ALA A 143 10.03 -8.21 -0.69
C ALA A 143 10.31 -6.78 -0.23
N ALA A 144 10.57 -5.90 -1.19
CA ALA A 144 10.60 -4.44 -1.03
C ALA A 144 9.90 -3.77 -2.22
N PHE A 145 9.40 -2.57 -1.99
CA PHE A 145 8.72 -1.76 -2.99
C PHE A 145 9.38 -0.38 -3.10
N GLU A 146 9.50 0.10 -4.33
CA GLU A 146 9.88 1.47 -4.66
C GLU A 146 8.65 2.13 -5.29
N LEU A 147 8.15 3.17 -4.63
CA LEU A 147 6.90 3.81 -5.03
C LEU A 147 7.18 5.20 -5.59
N GLU A 148 7.16 5.32 -6.92
CA GLU A 148 7.26 6.60 -7.59
C GLU A 148 5.92 7.34 -7.59
N PHE A 149 5.98 8.66 -7.42
CA PHE A 149 4.82 9.54 -7.49
C PHE A 149 5.22 10.93 -7.96
N TYR A 150 4.23 11.66 -8.49
CA TYR A 150 4.36 13.10 -8.70
C TYR A 150 3.63 13.85 -7.59
N LEU A 151 4.26 14.90 -7.08
CA LEU A 151 3.51 16.03 -6.54
C LEU A 151 2.89 16.80 -7.70
N ILE A 152 1.63 17.19 -7.58
CA ILE A 152 0.90 17.96 -8.59
C ILE A 152 0.22 19.15 -7.94
N ASP A 153 0.02 20.20 -8.73
CA ASP A 153 -0.80 21.33 -8.29
C ASP A 153 -2.28 20.91 -8.21
N GLN A 154 -2.99 21.44 -7.21
CA GLN A 154 -4.44 21.26 -7.08
C GLN A 154 -5.20 21.94 -8.23
N ASP A 155 -4.64 23.03 -8.77
CA ASP A 155 -5.13 23.65 -9.99
C ASP A 155 -4.65 22.87 -11.23
N ASN A 156 -5.57 22.56 -12.12
CA ASN A 156 -5.26 21.97 -13.41
C ASN A 156 -5.12 23.02 -14.52
N VAL A 157 -4.42 22.67 -15.60
CA VAL A 157 -4.33 23.46 -16.83
C VAL A 157 -5.11 22.75 -17.92
N ASN A 158 -6.28 23.30 -18.30
CA ASN A 158 -7.16 22.71 -19.31
C ASN A 158 -7.54 21.24 -18.97
N GLY A 159 -7.78 20.95 -17.69
CA GLY A 159 -8.11 19.60 -17.22
C GLY A 159 -6.92 18.64 -17.15
N ARG A 160 -5.68 19.11 -17.31
CA ARG A 160 -4.45 18.31 -17.16
C ARG A 160 -3.70 18.70 -15.90
N PRO A 161 -3.04 17.73 -15.22
CA PRO A 161 -2.18 18.05 -14.09
C PRO A 161 -1.03 18.96 -14.53
N GLN A 162 -0.43 19.65 -13.57
CA GLN A 162 0.80 20.42 -13.73
C GLN A 162 1.64 20.24 -12.46
N SER A 163 2.97 20.37 -12.56
CA SER A 163 3.85 20.36 -11.39
C SER A 163 3.48 21.51 -10.44
N PRO A 164 3.51 21.32 -9.11
CA PRO A 164 3.16 22.34 -8.13
C PRO A 164 4.16 23.50 -8.17
N ARG A 165 3.80 24.60 -7.52
CA ARG A 165 4.77 25.64 -7.19
C ARG A 165 5.55 25.18 -5.97
N SER A 166 6.86 25.35 -6.01
CA SER A 166 7.70 25.19 -4.83
C SER A 166 7.23 26.12 -3.71
N PRO A 167 6.99 25.60 -2.49
CA PRO A 167 6.79 26.42 -1.31
C PRO A 167 7.96 27.36 -0.99
N VAL A 168 9.18 27.01 -1.38
CA VAL A 168 10.39 27.80 -1.08
C VAL A 168 10.60 28.93 -2.10
N SER A 169 10.57 28.62 -3.39
CA SER A 169 10.92 29.58 -4.45
C SER A 169 9.72 30.18 -5.18
N GLY A 170 8.52 29.61 -5.02
CA GLY A 170 7.30 29.99 -5.74
C GLY A 170 7.30 29.62 -7.24
N LYS A 171 8.38 29.00 -7.73
CA LYS A 171 8.55 28.61 -9.13
C LYS A 171 7.99 27.20 -9.36
N ARG A 172 7.58 26.93 -10.59
CA ARG A 172 7.28 25.56 -11.03
C ARG A 172 8.56 24.92 -11.58
N PRO A 173 8.86 23.66 -11.24
CA PRO A 173 10.00 22.97 -11.80
C PRO A 173 9.78 22.72 -13.29
N VAL A 174 10.83 22.90 -14.09
CA VAL A 174 10.80 22.71 -15.56
C VAL A 174 11.89 21.76 -16.05
N SER A 175 12.90 21.49 -15.22
CA SER A 175 14.03 20.65 -15.57
C SER A 175 13.91 19.25 -15.00
N THR A 176 14.47 18.30 -15.74
CA THR A 176 14.70 16.94 -15.26
C THR A 176 16.15 16.80 -14.86
N GLN A 177 16.44 16.92 -13.56
CA GLN A 177 17.76 16.64 -13.00
C GLN A 177 17.61 15.50 -11.99
N VAL A 178 17.90 14.25 -12.37
CA VAL A 178 17.74 13.08 -11.49
C VAL A 178 18.70 13.19 -10.31
N TYR A 179 18.29 12.81 -9.10
CA TYR A 179 19.08 12.90 -7.85
C TYR A 179 19.53 14.32 -7.44
N LEU A 180 18.94 15.38 -8.01
CA LEU A 180 19.29 16.75 -7.63
C LEU A 180 18.76 17.06 -6.21
N ILE A 181 19.68 17.22 -5.26
CA ILE A 181 19.36 17.53 -3.86
C ILE A 181 18.61 18.85 -3.72
N ASP A 182 18.99 19.87 -4.49
CA ASP A 182 18.31 21.18 -4.47
C ASP A 182 16.82 21.08 -4.80
N ASP A 183 16.40 20.13 -5.66
CA ASP A 183 14.98 19.92 -5.99
C ASP A 183 14.21 19.28 -4.82
N LEU A 184 14.87 18.54 -3.92
CA LEU A 184 14.27 18.03 -2.69
C LEU A 184 14.03 19.18 -1.70
N ASP A 185 14.98 20.11 -1.59
CA ASP A 185 14.89 21.26 -0.69
C ASP A 185 13.70 22.18 -1.04
N GLU A 186 13.31 22.24 -2.32
CA GLU A 186 12.16 23.01 -2.78
C GLU A 186 10.82 22.52 -2.19
N TYR A 187 10.73 21.25 -1.74
CA TYR A 187 9.54 20.63 -1.15
C TYR A 187 9.80 20.04 0.26
N VAL A 188 10.84 20.54 0.93
CA VAL A 188 11.41 19.93 2.14
C VAL A 188 10.39 19.62 3.23
N ASP A 189 9.50 20.56 3.56
CA ASP A 189 8.53 20.37 4.65
C ASP A 189 7.56 19.22 4.34
N CYS A 190 7.07 19.13 3.10
CA CYS A 190 6.18 18.04 2.68
C CYS A 190 6.91 16.69 2.68
N LEU A 191 8.13 16.63 2.15
CA LEU A 191 8.90 15.38 2.08
C LEU A 191 9.34 14.90 3.47
N GLN A 192 9.69 15.82 4.36
CA GLN A 192 10.01 15.51 5.75
C GLN A 192 8.79 14.96 6.49
N ASP A 193 7.63 15.61 6.37
CA ASP A 193 6.39 15.16 7.02
C ASP A 193 5.93 13.77 6.52
N ILE A 194 6.22 13.43 5.25
CA ILE A 194 6.00 12.08 4.72
C ILE A 194 6.87 11.06 5.48
N LEU A 195 8.17 11.34 5.66
CA LEU A 195 9.08 10.43 6.37
C LEU A 195 8.75 10.32 7.85
N GLU A 196 8.42 11.43 8.50
CA GLU A 196 8.02 11.46 9.91
C GLU A 196 6.70 10.70 10.12
N GLY A 197 5.70 10.94 9.26
CA GLY A 197 4.44 10.20 9.30
C GLY A 197 4.62 8.70 9.03
N ALA A 198 5.52 8.32 8.13
CA ALA A 198 5.83 6.91 7.85
C ALA A 198 6.42 6.23 9.10
N LYS A 199 7.36 6.91 9.76
CA LYS A 199 7.95 6.46 11.02
C LYS A 199 6.92 6.33 12.14
N GLU A 200 6.00 7.29 12.27
CA GLU A 200 4.91 7.23 13.26
C GLU A 200 3.95 6.06 13.04
N GLN A 201 3.75 5.68 11.77
CA GLN A 201 2.95 4.51 11.38
C GLN A 201 3.74 3.19 11.38
N GLY A 202 5.06 3.23 11.64
CA GLY A 202 5.92 2.05 11.60
C GLY A 202 6.15 1.51 10.17
N ILE A 203 5.95 2.34 9.15
CA ILE A 203 6.26 2.04 7.76
C ILE A 203 7.78 2.20 7.58
N PRO A 204 8.50 1.19 7.06
CA PRO A 204 9.96 1.20 6.98
C PRO A 204 10.45 1.95 5.73
N ALA A 205 10.08 3.23 5.60
CA ALA A 205 10.59 4.12 4.56
C ALA A 205 12.02 4.56 4.88
N ASP A 206 12.91 4.50 3.89
CA ASP A 206 14.35 4.80 4.05
C ASP A 206 14.70 6.19 3.50
N ALA A 207 14.64 6.31 2.18
CA ALA A 207 15.08 7.49 1.44
C ALA A 207 13.94 8.03 0.56
N ILE A 208 14.00 9.35 0.34
CA ILE A 208 13.26 10.01 -0.73
C ILE A 208 14.27 10.45 -1.78
N VAL A 209 13.97 10.13 -3.03
CA VAL A 209 14.81 10.46 -4.18
C VAL A 209 14.04 11.34 -5.13
N LYS A 210 14.73 12.32 -5.73
CA LYS A 210 14.18 13.09 -6.84
C LYS A 210 14.37 12.32 -8.15
N GLU A 211 13.26 12.11 -8.84
CA GLU A 211 13.19 11.17 -9.97
C GLU A 211 13.35 11.81 -11.34
N SER A 212 13.12 11.03 -12.41
CA SER A 212 13.36 11.41 -13.81
C SER A 212 12.32 12.35 -14.45
N ALA A 213 11.62 13.17 -13.66
CA ALA A 213 10.75 14.24 -14.17
C ALA A 213 10.53 15.39 -13.16
N PRO A 214 9.96 16.54 -13.60
CA PRO A 214 9.68 17.66 -12.71
C PRO A 214 8.66 17.31 -11.62
N ALA A 215 9.02 17.53 -10.35
CA ALA A 215 8.23 17.17 -9.18
C ALA A 215 7.85 15.68 -9.08
N GLN A 216 8.67 14.80 -9.68
CA GLN A 216 8.58 13.36 -9.47
C GLN A 216 9.55 12.96 -8.36
N PHE A 217 9.08 12.10 -7.46
CA PHE A 217 9.84 11.58 -6.33
C PHE A 217 9.59 10.09 -6.17
N GLU A 218 10.50 9.42 -5.49
CA GLU A 218 10.39 8.02 -5.10
C GLU A 218 10.58 7.91 -3.59
N VAL A 219 9.83 7.00 -2.95
CA VAL A 219 10.11 6.53 -1.58
C VAL A 219 10.43 5.04 -1.62
N ASN A 220 11.59 4.65 -1.10
CA ASN A 220 12.01 3.25 -1.00
C ASN A 220 11.58 2.66 0.35
N LEU A 221 11.01 1.46 0.32
CA LEU A 221 10.73 0.67 1.51
C LEU A 221 11.81 -0.39 1.74
N HIS A 222 12.16 -0.64 3.00
CA HIS A 222 13.09 -1.73 3.35
C HIS A 222 12.55 -3.09 2.91
N HIS A 223 13.49 -4.02 2.66
CA HIS A 223 13.20 -5.43 2.46
C HIS A 223 12.61 -6.06 3.73
N VAL A 224 11.49 -6.77 3.57
CA VAL A 224 10.79 -7.46 4.66
C VAL A 224 10.63 -8.93 4.30
N ASN A 225 10.98 -9.82 5.23
CA ASN A 225 10.77 -11.28 5.13
C ASN A 225 9.31 -11.68 5.39
N ASP A 226 8.38 -10.84 4.93
CA ASP A 226 6.94 -11.01 4.99
C ASP A 226 6.36 -10.17 3.84
N PRO A 227 6.07 -10.80 2.67
CA PRO A 227 5.62 -10.05 1.50
C PRO A 227 4.21 -9.48 1.69
N ILE A 228 3.40 -10.05 2.59
CA ILE A 228 2.07 -9.52 2.90
C ILE A 228 2.24 -8.20 3.65
N LYS A 229 3.10 -8.18 4.66
CA LYS A 229 3.43 -6.96 5.40
C LYS A 229 4.08 -5.90 4.51
N ALA A 230 4.95 -6.30 3.57
CA ALA A 230 5.52 -5.39 2.58
C ALA A 230 4.43 -4.73 1.71
N CYS A 231 3.39 -5.47 1.30
CA CYS A 231 2.25 -4.91 0.58
C CYS A 231 1.39 -3.99 1.46
N ASP A 232 1.15 -4.37 2.72
CA ASP A 232 0.43 -3.55 3.69
C ASP A 232 1.15 -2.18 3.85
N TYR A 233 2.48 -2.17 3.94
CA TYR A 233 3.29 -0.95 3.98
C TYR A 233 3.16 -0.10 2.71
N ALA A 234 3.22 -0.70 1.52
CA ALA A 234 3.09 0.04 0.26
C ALA A 234 1.71 0.73 0.12
N VAL A 235 0.63 0.04 0.52
CA VAL A 235 -0.73 0.60 0.53
C VAL A 235 -0.84 1.77 1.51
N LEU A 236 -0.32 1.61 2.72
CA LEU A 236 -0.36 2.66 3.74
C LEU A 236 0.54 3.86 3.36
N LEU A 237 1.70 3.63 2.77
CA LEU A 237 2.59 4.69 2.28
C LEU A 237 1.89 5.53 1.21
N LYS A 238 1.24 4.89 0.23
CA LYS A 238 0.46 5.61 -0.80
C LYS A 238 -0.63 6.48 -0.19
N ARG A 239 -1.32 6.01 0.85
CA ARG A 239 -2.32 6.78 1.60
C ARG A 239 -1.68 7.95 2.35
N LEU A 240 -0.58 7.72 3.06
CA LEU A 240 0.16 8.73 3.80
C LEU A 240 0.63 9.86 2.89
N VAL A 241 1.35 9.54 1.81
CA VAL A 241 1.87 10.51 0.83
C VAL A 241 0.76 11.42 0.29
N LYS A 242 -0.39 10.83 -0.07
CA LYS A 242 -1.56 11.60 -0.54
C LYS A 242 -2.05 12.62 0.47
N ASN A 243 -2.20 12.23 1.72
CA ASN A 243 -2.80 13.10 2.73
C ASN A 243 -1.81 14.15 3.23
N ILE A 244 -0.53 13.82 3.38
CA ILE A 244 0.49 14.80 3.76
C ILE A 244 0.64 15.85 2.66
N ALA A 245 0.78 15.45 1.40
CA ALA A 245 0.86 16.41 0.30
C ALA A 245 -0.35 17.35 0.27
N TYR A 246 -1.55 16.82 0.55
CA TYR A 246 -2.79 17.61 0.61
C TYR A 246 -2.76 18.67 1.72
N ASP A 247 -2.21 18.34 2.90
CA ASP A 247 -2.02 19.31 3.98
C ASP A 247 -0.98 20.39 3.64
N HIS A 248 -0.09 20.10 2.67
CA HIS A 248 0.89 21.02 2.09
C HIS A 248 0.38 21.72 0.81
N GLU A 249 -0.94 21.80 0.61
CA GLU A 249 -1.60 22.48 -0.53
C GLU A 249 -1.21 21.91 -1.92
N MET A 250 -0.80 20.64 -1.97
CA MET A 250 -0.47 19.90 -3.18
C MET A 250 -1.32 18.65 -3.30
N ASP A 251 -1.56 18.17 -4.52
CA ASP A 251 -2.11 16.83 -4.76
C ASP A 251 -0.98 15.87 -5.13
N THR A 252 -1.28 14.57 -5.22
CA THR A 252 -0.33 13.57 -5.75
C THR A 252 -0.96 12.66 -6.78
N THR A 253 -0.12 12.12 -7.67
CA THR A 253 -0.54 11.07 -8.59
C THR A 253 0.49 9.95 -8.69
N PHE A 254 -0.04 8.72 -8.59
CA PHE A 254 0.66 7.45 -8.81
C PHE A 254 0.25 6.82 -10.14
N MET A 255 -0.36 7.61 -11.03
CA MET A 255 -0.73 7.21 -12.38
C MET A 255 0.53 6.81 -13.17
N ALA A 256 0.47 5.75 -13.98
CA ALA A 256 1.63 5.23 -14.70
C ALA A 256 2.23 6.28 -15.65
N LYS A 257 1.38 7.06 -16.33
CA LYS A 257 1.82 8.10 -17.28
C LYS A 257 0.96 9.35 -17.19
N PRO A 258 1.20 10.23 -16.19
CA PRO A 258 0.40 11.45 -16.00
C PRO A 258 0.71 12.53 -17.02
N TYR A 259 1.95 12.60 -17.52
CA TYR A 259 2.41 13.61 -18.46
C TYR A 259 2.96 12.97 -19.75
N PRO A 260 2.42 13.31 -20.93
CA PRO A 260 3.02 12.92 -22.20
C PRO A 260 4.45 13.47 -22.32
N GLY A 261 5.40 12.60 -22.69
CA GLY A 261 6.80 12.99 -22.91
C GLY A 261 7.67 13.14 -21.66
N GLN A 262 7.14 12.96 -20.45
CA GLN A 262 7.93 12.85 -19.20
C GLN A 262 8.08 11.38 -18.78
N ALA A 263 8.91 11.08 -17.78
CA ALA A 263 8.99 9.75 -17.18
C ALA A 263 7.61 9.27 -16.65
N GLY A 264 7.38 7.96 -16.64
CA GLY A 264 6.21 7.39 -15.98
C GLY A 264 6.46 7.19 -14.49
N ASN A 265 5.44 6.83 -13.72
CA ASN A 265 5.63 6.28 -12.37
C ASN A 265 5.74 4.76 -12.44
N GLY A 266 6.83 4.22 -11.91
CA GLY A 266 7.03 2.82 -11.61
C GLY A 266 6.50 2.41 -10.23
N LEU A 267 6.20 1.12 -10.10
CA LEU A 267 6.15 0.42 -8.83
C LEU A 267 7.15 -0.74 -8.94
N HIS A 268 8.42 -0.48 -8.62
CA HIS A 268 9.42 -1.53 -8.69
C HIS A 268 9.27 -2.46 -7.49
N VAL A 269 9.33 -3.76 -7.75
CA VAL A 269 9.18 -4.79 -6.72
C VAL A 269 10.44 -5.64 -6.70
N HIS A 270 11.17 -5.56 -5.61
CA HIS A 270 12.35 -6.37 -5.37
C HIS A 270 11.94 -7.62 -4.63
N ILE A 271 12.29 -8.79 -5.17
CA ILE A 271 11.93 -10.09 -4.58
C ILE A 271 13.19 -10.94 -4.43
N SER A 272 13.37 -11.48 -3.24
CA SER A 272 14.33 -12.55 -2.97
C SER A 272 13.66 -13.69 -2.22
N ILE A 273 14.26 -14.88 -2.30
CA ILE A 273 13.74 -16.08 -1.64
C ILE A 273 14.82 -16.61 -0.70
N LEU A 274 14.44 -16.85 0.55
CA LEU A 274 15.33 -17.37 1.59
C LEU A 274 15.05 -18.85 1.84
N ASP A 275 16.09 -19.64 2.07
CA ASP A 275 15.97 -21.02 2.56
C ASP A 275 15.64 -21.07 4.07
N LYS A 276 15.59 -22.27 4.65
CA LYS A 276 15.26 -22.48 6.08
C LYS A 276 16.34 -21.93 7.01
N GLU A 277 17.56 -21.82 6.52
CA GLU A 277 18.72 -21.29 7.22
C GLU A 277 18.80 -19.75 7.08
N GLY A 278 17.94 -19.14 6.26
CA GLY A 278 17.86 -17.70 6.04
C GLY A 278 18.77 -17.19 4.92
N ASN A 279 19.39 -18.08 4.12
CA ASN A 279 20.24 -17.68 3.01
C ASN A 279 19.40 -17.36 1.78
N ASN A 280 19.76 -16.28 1.08
CA ASN A 280 19.12 -15.92 -0.18
C ASN A 280 19.55 -16.89 -1.29
N ILE A 281 18.62 -17.71 -1.78
CA ILE A 281 18.90 -18.72 -2.82
C ILE A 281 19.17 -18.09 -4.19
N PHE A 282 18.89 -16.79 -4.38
CA PHE A 282 19.25 -16.04 -5.58
C PHE A 282 20.65 -15.42 -5.50
N ALA A 283 21.25 -15.32 -4.31
CA ALA A 283 22.61 -14.80 -4.17
C ALA A 283 23.64 -15.80 -4.73
N SER A 284 24.50 -15.32 -5.63
CA SER A 284 25.59 -16.11 -6.22
C SER A 284 26.69 -15.17 -6.72
N GLU A 285 27.95 -15.60 -6.66
CA GLU A 285 29.08 -14.90 -7.30
C GLU A 285 28.96 -14.90 -8.83
N ASP A 286 28.32 -15.94 -9.38
CA ASP A 286 27.98 -16.06 -10.79
C ASP A 286 26.45 -16.21 -10.92
N PRO A 287 25.70 -15.10 -11.09
CA PRO A 287 24.25 -15.11 -11.22
C PRO A 287 23.76 -15.88 -12.46
N GLU A 288 24.53 -15.89 -13.55
CA GLU A 288 24.18 -16.61 -14.78
C GLU A 288 24.20 -18.13 -14.57
N GLN A 289 24.94 -18.63 -13.58
CA GLN A 289 24.97 -20.04 -13.23
C GLN A 289 24.03 -20.42 -12.08
N ASN A 290 23.40 -19.44 -11.42
CA ASN A 290 22.44 -19.71 -10.36
C ASN A 290 21.13 -20.27 -10.94
N ALA A 291 20.95 -21.58 -10.82
CA ALA A 291 19.76 -22.27 -11.32
C ALA A 291 18.45 -21.74 -10.71
N ALA A 292 18.43 -21.45 -9.40
CA ALA A 292 17.23 -20.95 -8.72
C ALA A 292 16.80 -19.58 -9.28
N LEU A 293 17.75 -18.66 -9.42
CA LEU A 293 17.50 -17.34 -10.02
C LEU A 293 17.05 -17.45 -11.48
N ARG A 294 17.73 -18.28 -12.29
CA ARG A 294 17.34 -18.49 -13.69
C ARG A 294 15.94 -19.08 -13.83
N HIS A 295 15.58 -20.05 -12.98
CA HIS A 295 14.23 -20.64 -13.00
C HIS A 295 13.16 -19.64 -12.57
N ALA A 296 13.44 -18.81 -11.56
CA ALA A 296 12.53 -17.75 -11.14
C ALA A 296 12.29 -16.74 -12.27
N ILE A 297 13.36 -16.23 -12.91
CA ILE A 297 13.26 -15.31 -14.05
C ILE A 297 12.53 -15.98 -15.22
N GLY A 298 12.85 -17.24 -15.53
CA GLY A 298 12.19 -18.00 -16.58
C GLY A 298 10.68 -18.11 -16.37
N GLY A 299 10.24 -18.39 -15.14
CA GLY A 299 8.81 -18.44 -14.79
C GLY A 299 8.12 -17.08 -14.89
N VAL A 300 8.79 -15.99 -14.50
CA VAL A 300 8.27 -14.63 -14.69
C VAL A 300 8.11 -14.33 -16.17
N LEU A 301 9.12 -14.59 -17.00
CA LEU A 301 9.06 -14.35 -18.45
C LEU A 301 7.98 -15.18 -19.15
N GLU A 302 7.82 -16.45 -18.75
CA GLU A 302 6.78 -17.34 -19.29
C GLU A 302 5.37 -16.83 -18.99
N THR A 303 5.16 -16.25 -17.80
CA THR A 303 3.84 -15.78 -17.34
C THR A 303 3.58 -14.30 -17.60
N LEU A 304 4.61 -13.54 -18.02
CA LEU A 304 4.57 -12.09 -18.19
C LEU A 304 3.38 -11.59 -19.02
N PRO A 305 3.03 -12.18 -20.18
CA PRO A 305 1.91 -11.68 -20.99
C PRO A 305 0.57 -11.71 -20.23
N ALA A 306 0.33 -12.74 -19.42
CA ALA A 306 -0.89 -12.84 -18.61
C ALA A 306 -0.83 -11.93 -17.38
N GLN A 307 0.35 -11.79 -16.78
CA GLN A 307 0.55 -10.95 -15.59
C GLN A 307 0.41 -9.45 -15.87
N MET A 308 0.60 -9.00 -17.12
CA MET A 308 0.42 -7.59 -17.49
C MET A 308 -0.97 -7.04 -17.13
N ALA A 309 -2.02 -7.88 -17.11
CA ALA A 309 -3.35 -7.45 -16.67
C ALA A 309 -3.39 -7.00 -15.19
N PHE A 310 -2.47 -7.49 -14.36
CA PHE A 310 -2.33 -7.13 -12.95
C PHE A 310 -1.25 -6.07 -12.72
N LEU A 311 -0.12 -6.17 -13.44
CA LEU A 311 1.02 -5.26 -13.30
C LEU A 311 0.78 -3.89 -13.97
N CYS A 312 0.01 -3.88 -15.06
CA CYS A 312 -0.35 -2.71 -15.85
C CYS A 312 -1.90 -2.65 -15.98
N PRO A 313 -2.64 -2.48 -14.87
CA PRO A 313 -4.07 -2.80 -14.80
C PRO A 313 -4.99 -1.75 -15.44
N ASN A 314 -4.45 -0.71 -16.07
CA ASN A 314 -5.22 0.39 -16.63
C ASN A 314 -4.69 0.77 -18.02
N VAL A 315 -5.56 1.36 -18.85
CA VAL A 315 -5.25 1.81 -20.23
C VAL A 315 -4.08 2.81 -20.28
N ASN A 316 -3.77 3.49 -19.18
CA ASN A 316 -2.68 4.45 -19.11
C ASN A 316 -1.30 3.80 -18.89
N SER A 317 -1.27 2.53 -18.48
CA SER A 317 -0.06 1.72 -18.33
C SER A 317 0.41 1.14 -19.66
#